data_AF-A0A1I5KQV3-F1
#
_entry.id   AF-A0A1I5KQV3-F1
#
_cell.length_a   1.000
_cell.length_b   1.000
_cell.length_c   1.000
_cell.angle_alpha   90.00
_cell.angle_beta   90.00
_cell.angle_gamma   90.00
#
_symmetry.space_group_name_H-M   'P 1'
#
loop_
_entity.id
_entity.type
_entity.pdbx_description
1 polymer ?
#
loop_
_entity_poly.entity_id
_entity_poly.type
_entity_poly.pdbx_seq_one_letter_code
_entity_poly.pdbx_strand_id
1 'polypeptide(L)'
;MMRSAWIKWARGVEHQAVLAREGREFDYGQAYAYSRTDNARAASDPLLSAQWRLKILKPFPERWGVLAGDVLTNLRAALDHTFWTAVMAHSGPPPNPHLVTFPLATENSKNFKGKAKDLRPLVAPEFWDLVEACQPFQAEQPQDMPLEWLRWLSNADKHRAVRVIGQMAFDAGPIVFTEGEPFEIVDEKRFTGPVEDNAVVARVKIKRPVGARTITLRPTFAYSPALQVGEDAELIVPLHVVMEEMTQDVLVVISNATTVLGEELPDPAGLEVGTEHASVAAENSGVSWFFRDYDGTSHRMDVPAGEAQTGSQE
;
A
#
# COMPACT_ATOMS: atom_id res chain seq x y z
N MET A 1 2.90 -14.91 27.91
CA MET A 1 4.01 -15.26 26.98
C MET A 1 3.88 -14.55 25.64
N MET A 2 2.68 -14.09 25.26
CA MET A 2 2.41 -13.35 24.01
C MET A 2 3.12 -11.99 23.90
N ARG A 3 3.67 -11.45 25.00
CA ARG A 3 4.34 -10.14 25.04
C ARG A 3 5.36 -9.93 23.91
N SER A 4 6.11 -10.97 23.54
CA SER A 4 7.11 -10.85 22.47
C SER A 4 6.48 -10.63 21.09
N ALA A 5 5.32 -11.24 20.80
CA ALA A 5 4.57 -10.99 19.57
C ALA A 5 4.03 -9.56 19.54
N TRP A 6 3.46 -9.10 20.65
CA TRP A 6 2.94 -7.73 20.80
C TRP A 6 4.00 -6.65 20.64
N ILE A 7 5.19 -6.83 21.23
CA ILE A 7 6.31 -5.88 21.03
C ILE A 7 6.73 -5.83 19.57
N LYS A 8 6.81 -6.97 18.90
CA LYS A 8 7.17 -7.01 17.47
C LYS A 8 6.13 -6.30 16.62
N TRP A 9 4.85 -6.54 16.86
CA TRP A 9 3.80 -5.79 16.18
C TRP A 9 3.94 -4.28 16.42
N ALA A 10 4.13 -3.87 17.68
CA ALA A 10 4.29 -2.45 18.04
C ALA A 10 5.53 -1.81 17.39
N ARG A 11 6.64 -2.54 17.25
CA ARG A 11 7.83 -2.10 16.50
C ARG A 11 7.54 -1.95 15.00
N GLY A 12 6.70 -2.81 14.42
CA GLY A 12 6.19 -2.65 13.06
C GLY A 12 5.41 -1.34 12.91
N VAL A 13 4.50 -1.05 13.85
CA VAL A 13 3.73 0.21 13.87
C VAL A 13 4.64 1.44 14.01
N GLU A 14 5.65 1.37 14.87
CA GLU A 14 6.64 2.45 15.04
C GLU A 14 7.35 2.78 13.71
N HIS A 15 7.85 1.77 13.00
CA HIS A 15 8.51 1.98 11.71
C HIS A 15 7.54 2.43 10.61
N GLN A 16 6.29 1.95 10.63
CA GLN A 16 5.23 2.45 9.75
C GLN A 16 4.97 3.94 9.98
N ALA A 17 4.95 4.39 11.24
CA ALA A 17 4.75 5.78 11.61
C ALA A 17 5.94 6.66 11.15
N VAL A 18 7.17 6.16 11.26
CA VAL A 18 8.37 6.82 10.72
C VAL A 18 8.29 6.95 9.19
N LEU A 19 7.90 5.88 8.49
CA LEU A 19 7.72 5.89 7.04
C LEU A 19 6.61 6.87 6.60
N ALA A 20 5.50 6.90 7.33
CA ALA A 20 4.41 7.84 7.11
C ALA A 20 4.89 9.29 7.27
N ARG A 21 5.64 9.60 8.34
CA ARG A 21 6.25 10.93 8.55
C ARG A 21 7.18 11.30 7.40
N GLU A 22 8.08 10.42 6.98
CA GLU A 22 8.95 10.70 5.83
C GLU A 22 8.13 10.95 4.55
N GLY A 23 7.04 10.22 4.38
CA GLY A 23 6.03 10.48 3.35
C GLY A 23 5.48 11.91 3.44
N ARG A 24 5.07 12.39 4.61
CA ARG A 24 4.53 13.75 4.82
C ARG A 24 5.55 14.86 4.60
N GLU A 25 6.79 14.61 4.95
CA GLU A 25 7.90 15.57 4.82
C GLU A 25 8.46 15.60 3.38
N PHE A 26 8.12 14.62 2.55
CA PHE A 26 8.53 14.59 1.15
C PHE A 26 7.89 15.74 0.37
N ASP A 27 8.71 16.56 -0.28
CA ASP A 27 8.24 17.65 -1.14
C ASP A 27 7.77 17.10 -2.50
N TYR A 28 6.52 16.65 -2.54
CA TYR A 28 5.88 16.18 -3.77
C TYR A 28 5.75 17.27 -4.84
N GLY A 29 5.62 18.54 -4.45
CA GLY A 29 5.52 19.67 -5.39
C GLY A 29 6.76 19.85 -6.27
N GLN A 30 7.93 19.44 -5.74
CA GLN A 30 9.19 19.40 -6.47
C GLN A 30 9.60 18.00 -6.94
N ALA A 31 8.88 16.95 -6.55
CA ALA A 31 9.24 15.59 -6.91
C ALA A 31 8.86 15.21 -8.35
N TYR A 32 7.85 15.87 -8.91
CA TYR A 32 7.41 15.63 -10.28
C TYR A 32 6.88 16.88 -10.95
N ALA A 33 6.89 16.89 -12.28
CA ALA A 33 6.27 17.91 -13.12
C ALA A 33 5.50 17.25 -14.26
N TYR A 34 4.55 17.99 -14.85
CA TYR A 34 3.89 17.56 -16.08
C TYR A 34 4.36 18.41 -17.25
N SER A 35 4.68 17.75 -18.36
CA SER A 35 4.88 18.42 -19.65
C SER A 35 3.68 18.20 -20.53
N ARG A 36 3.18 19.28 -21.14
CA ARG A 36 2.09 19.24 -22.11
C ARG A 36 2.63 19.44 -23.52
N THR A 37 2.15 18.62 -24.44
CA THR A 37 2.35 18.80 -25.89
C THR A 37 1.00 18.79 -26.59
N ASP A 38 0.81 19.66 -27.57
CA ASP A 38 -0.42 19.69 -28.39
C ASP A 38 -0.14 20.08 -29.84
N ASN A 39 -1.15 19.87 -30.69
CA ASN A 39 -1.12 20.24 -32.11
C ASN A 39 -1.95 21.51 -32.39
N ALA A 40 -2.07 22.46 -31.44
CA ALA A 40 -2.91 23.66 -31.63
C ALA A 40 -2.52 24.47 -32.88
N ARG A 41 -1.22 24.51 -33.21
CA ARG A 41 -0.68 25.23 -34.38
C ARG A 41 -0.88 24.49 -35.71
N ALA A 42 -1.23 23.21 -35.71
CA ALA A 42 -1.45 22.40 -36.91
C ALA A 42 -2.88 22.56 -37.44
N ALA A 43 -3.19 23.73 -38.01
CA ALA A 43 -4.55 24.11 -38.41
C ALA A 43 -5.19 23.17 -39.46
N SER A 44 -4.40 22.43 -40.22
CA SER A 44 -4.86 21.46 -41.22
C SER A 44 -5.29 20.11 -40.63
N ASP A 45 -4.94 19.82 -39.37
CA ASP A 45 -5.34 18.59 -38.70
C ASP A 45 -6.82 18.69 -38.29
N PRO A 46 -7.72 17.80 -38.74
CA PRO A 46 -9.13 17.84 -38.35
C PRO A 46 -9.34 17.57 -36.85
N LEU A 47 -8.33 17.06 -36.15
CA LEU A 47 -8.36 16.82 -34.72
C LEU A 47 -7.42 17.78 -33.99
N LEU A 48 -7.87 18.25 -32.83
CA LEU A 48 -7.00 18.87 -31.83
C LEU A 48 -6.63 17.80 -30.81
N SER A 49 -5.33 17.58 -30.61
CA SER A 49 -4.79 16.61 -29.65
C SER A 49 -3.93 17.31 -28.62
N ALA A 50 -4.08 16.91 -27.37
CA ALA A 50 -3.21 17.31 -26.26
C ALA A 50 -2.80 16.06 -25.46
N GLN A 51 -1.56 16.05 -25.01
CA GLN A 51 -0.98 14.95 -24.25
C GLN A 51 -0.17 15.50 -23.08
N TRP A 52 -0.27 14.83 -21.92
CA TRP A 52 0.51 15.11 -20.72
C TRP A 52 1.45 13.96 -20.42
N ARG A 53 2.70 14.29 -20.10
CA ARG A 53 3.70 13.35 -19.64
C ARG A 53 4.16 13.72 -18.23
N LEU A 54 4.23 12.71 -17.36
CA LEU A 54 4.85 12.85 -16.05
C LEU A 54 6.36 12.90 -16.21
N LYS A 55 7.01 13.85 -15.56
CA LYS A 55 8.46 13.89 -15.41
C LYS A 55 8.79 13.74 -13.93
N ILE A 56 9.52 12.70 -13.57
CA ILE A 56 10.00 12.47 -12.21
C ILE A 56 11.27 13.29 -12.03
N LEU A 57 11.21 14.29 -11.16
CA LEU A 57 12.34 15.18 -10.85
C LEU A 57 13.15 14.67 -9.65
N LYS A 58 12.47 14.03 -8.70
CA LYS A 58 13.06 13.42 -7.51
C LYS A 58 12.39 12.06 -7.28
N PRO A 59 13.10 10.93 -7.42
CA PRO A 59 12.54 9.63 -7.09
C PRO A 59 12.27 9.52 -5.58
N PHE A 60 11.45 8.56 -5.19
CA PHE A 60 11.27 8.26 -3.76
C PHE A 60 12.60 7.80 -3.13
N PRO A 61 12.88 8.19 -1.87
CA PRO A 61 14.11 7.79 -1.20
C PRO A 61 14.24 6.28 -1.10
N GLU A 62 15.42 5.72 -1.42
CA GLU A 62 15.69 4.28 -1.30
C GLU A 62 15.47 3.75 0.13
N ARG A 63 15.70 4.62 1.13
CA ARG A 63 15.45 4.32 2.56
C ARG A 63 13.99 3.92 2.83
N TRP A 64 13.02 4.37 2.03
CA TRP A 64 11.62 3.97 2.22
C TRP A 64 11.42 2.47 2.02
N GLY A 65 12.16 1.88 1.08
CA GLY A 65 12.18 0.42 0.90
C GLY A 65 12.73 -0.31 2.12
N VAL A 66 13.77 0.23 2.75
CA VAL A 66 14.36 -0.32 3.99
C VAL A 66 13.37 -0.23 5.15
N LEU A 67 12.74 0.93 5.36
CA LEU A 67 11.72 1.12 6.40
C LEU A 67 10.53 0.18 6.18
N ALA A 68 10.07 0.03 4.94
CA ALA A 68 9.03 -0.95 4.60
C ALA A 68 9.47 -2.38 4.93
N GLY A 69 10.70 -2.78 4.60
CA GLY A 69 11.29 -4.06 4.97
C GLY A 69 11.31 -4.31 6.49
N ASP A 70 11.62 -3.26 7.27
CA ASP A 70 11.60 -3.36 8.73
C ASP A 70 10.19 -3.54 9.29
N VAL A 71 9.16 -2.89 8.70
CA VAL A 71 7.74 -3.14 9.05
C VAL A 71 7.38 -4.60 8.78
N LEU A 72 7.64 -5.07 7.55
CA LEU A 72 7.33 -6.43 7.11
C LEU A 72 8.00 -7.49 7.99
N THR A 73 9.27 -7.28 8.33
CA THR A 73 10.04 -8.19 9.18
C THR A 73 9.45 -8.27 10.58
N ASN A 74 9.05 -7.14 11.16
CA ASN A 74 8.45 -7.10 12.49
C ASN A 74 7.06 -7.72 12.53
N LEU A 75 6.20 -7.40 11.55
CA LEU A 75 4.86 -8.00 11.42
C LEU A 75 4.92 -9.51 11.23
N ARG A 76 5.80 -10.00 10.34
CA ARG A 76 5.99 -11.44 10.13
C ARG A 76 6.48 -12.14 11.38
N ALA A 77 7.41 -11.52 12.10
CA ALA A 77 7.94 -12.07 13.34
C ALA A 77 6.92 -12.04 14.48
N ALA A 78 5.98 -11.08 14.52
CA ALA A 78 4.88 -11.08 15.47
C ALA A 78 4.00 -12.33 15.31
N LEU A 79 3.67 -12.70 14.08
CA LEU A 79 2.95 -13.95 13.79
C LEU A 79 3.77 -15.19 14.21
N ASP A 80 5.06 -15.24 13.89
CA ASP A 80 5.90 -16.39 14.27
C ASP A 80 6.02 -16.55 15.78
N HIS A 81 6.17 -15.45 16.53
CA HIS A 81 6.20 -15.49 17.99
C HIS A 81 4.85 -15.89 18.59
N THR A 82 3.74 -15.53 17.93
CA THR A 82 2.39 -15.96 18.31
C THR A 82 2.26 -17.47 18.18
N PHE A 83 2.66 -18.04 17.04
CA PHE A 83 2.62 -19.49 16.82
C PHE A 83 3.57 -20.24 17.76
N TRP A 84 4.80 -19.73 17.95
CA TRP A 84 5.77 -20.29 18.88
C TRP A 84 5.23 -20.35 20.32
N THR A 85 4.55 -19.29 20.76
CA THR A 85 3.94 -19.24 22.10
C THR A 85 2.88 -20.33 22.27
N ALA A 86 2.02 -20.53 21.27
CA ALA A 86 1.02 -21.59 21.29
C ALA A 86 1.64 -22.99 21.32
N VAL A 87 2.73 -23.20 20.56
CA VAL A 87 3.48 -24.47 20.59
C VAL A 87 4.05 -24.75 21.97
N MET A 88 4.68 -23.75 22.58
CA MET A 88 5.26 -23.88 23.92
C MET A 88 4.19 -24.13 24.99
N ALA A 89 3.01 -23.52 24.86
CA ALA A 89 1.88 -23.71 25.78
C ALA A 89 1.23 -25.10 25.66
N HIS A 90 1.20 -25.68 24.46
CA HIS A 90 0.53 -26.95 24.21
C HIS A 90 1.48 -28.16 24.28
N SER A 91 2.46 -28.24 23.37
CA SER A 91 3.36 -29.39 23.23
C SER A 91 4.71 -29.21 23.90
N GLY A 92 5.05 -28.00 24.33
CA GLY A 92 6.40 -27.65 24.77
C GLY A 92 7.39 -27.57 23.59
N PRO A 93 8.71 -27.55 23.87
CA PRO A 93 9.74 -27.40 22.84
C PRO A 93 9.69 -28.52 21.78
N PRO A 94 9.50 -28.20 20.49
CA PRO A 94 9.46 -29.21 19.44
C PRO A 94 10.87 -29.67 19.05
N PRO A 95 11.01 -30.86 18.45
CA PRO A 95 12.32 -31.40 18.05
C PRO A 95 13.03 -30.56 16.98
N ASN A 96 12.27 -29.85 16.14
CA ASN A 96 12.79 -29.00 15.06
C ASN A 96 12.32 -27.55 15.24
N PRO A 97 12.87 -26.80 16.20
CA PRO A 97 12.37 -25.47 16.56
C PRO A 97 12.49 -24.44 15.42
N HIS A 98 13.46 -24.59 14.52
CA HIS A 98 13.67 -23.71 13.37
C HIS A 98 12.59 -23.85 12.27
N LEU A 99 11.75 -24.90 12.32
CA LEU A 99 10.64 -25.09 11.39
C LEU A 99 9.32 -24.49 11.91
N VAL A 100 9.30 -24.05 13.16
CA VAL A 100 8.11 -23.48 13.80
C VAL A 100 7.94 -22.05 13.33
N THR A 101 7.02 -21.88 12.38
CA THR A 101 6.64 -20.58 11.82
C THR A 101 5.13 -20.56 11.66
N PHE A 102 4.52 -19.39 11.84
CA PHE A 102 3.10 -19.20 11.56
C PHE A 102 2.85 -19.49 10.08
N PRO A 103 2.00 -20.47 9.73
CA PRO A 103 1.78 -20.79 8.33
C PRO A 103 0.89 -19.73 7.67
N LEU A 104 1.27 -19.29 6.47
CA LEU A 104 0.46 -18.44 5.59
C LEU A 104 0.49 -19.03 4.19
N ALA A 105 -0.67 -19.18 3.56
CA ALA A 105 -0.80 -19.71 2.22
C ALA A 105 -1.91 -19.03 1.41
N THR A 106 -1.58 -18.66 0.18
CA THR A 106 -2.49 -18.13 -0.84
C THR A 106 -3.48 -19.17 -1.37
N GLU A 107 -3.07 -20.43 -1.36
CA GLU A 107 -3.86 -21.55 -1.87
C GLU A 107 -3.85 -22.70 -0.86
N ASN A 108 -4.98 -23.41 -0.78
CA ASN A 108 -5.09 -24.68 -0.04
C ASN A 108 -4.41 -25.84 -0.81
N SER A 109 -3.12 -25.67 -1.04
CA SER A 109 -2.28 -26.54 -1.85
C SER A 109 -1.74 -27.73 -1.04
N LYS A 110 -1.12 -28.69 -1.76
CA LYS A 110 -0.38 -29.80 -1.12
C LYS A 110 0.72 -29.28 -0.18
N ASN A 111 1.29 -28.11 -0.46
CA ASN A 111 2.33 -27.50 0.37
C ASN A 111 1.78 -27.03 1.71
N PHE A 112 0.60 -26.38 1.72
CA PHE A 112 -0.06 -26.00 2.97
C PHE A 112 -0.47 -27.23 3.77
N LYS A 113 -1.11 -28.23 3.12
CA LYS A 113 -1.49 -29.48 3.78
C LYS A 113 -0.30 -30.24 4.37
N GLY A 114 0.84 -30.22 3.69
CA GLY A 114 2.10 -30.78 4.17
C GLY A 114 2.58 -30.08 5.44
N LYS A 115 2.70 -28.74 5.43
CA LYS A 115 3.07 -27.96 6.62
C LYS A 115 2.05 -28.14 7.76
N ALA A 116 0.77 -28.15 7.45
CA ALA A 116 -0.30 -28.35 8.41
C ALA A 116 -0.19 -29.70 9.12
N LYS A 117 0.21 -30.76 8.41
CA LYS A 117 0.43 -32.09 9.02
C LYS A 117 1.48 -32.06 10.13
N ASP A 118 2.54 -31.28 9.95
CA ASP A 118 3.66 -31.22 10.89
C ASP A 118 3.43 -30.19 12.01
N LEU A 119 2.75 -29.08 11.71
CA LEU A 119 2.54 -27.97 12.64
C LEU A 119 1.27 -28.12 13.49
N ARG A 120 0.18 -28.67 12.95
CA ARG A 120 -1.10 -28.83 13.66
C ARG A 120 -0.99 -29.63 14.97
N PRO A 121 -0.24 -30.74 15.05
CA PRO A 121 -0.12 -31.50 16.30
C PRO A 121 0.64 -30.75 17.41
N LEU A 122 1.29 -29.63 17.11
CA LEU A 122 2.09 -28.87 18.07
C LEU A 122 1.26 -27.85 18.87
N VAL A 123 0.02 -27.58 18.47
CA VAL A 123 -0.85 -26.57 19.10
C VAL A 123 -2.20 -27.16 19.48
N ALA A 124 -2.91 -26.48 20.39
CA ALA A 124 -4.28 -26.86 20.74
C ALA A 124 -5.22 -26.77 19.51
N PRO A 125 -6.24 -27.63 19.39
CA PRO A 125 -7.18 -27.60 18.27
C PRO A 125 -7.80 -26.23 18.03
N GLU A 126 -8.21 -25.54 19.08
CA GLU A 126 -8.85 -24.23 19.04
C GLU A 126 -7.90 -23.15 18.48
N PHE A 127 -6.60 -23.29 18.76
CA PHE A 127 -5.60 -22.40 18.19
C PHE A 127 -5.34 -22.70 16.71
N TRP A 128 -5.37 -23.97 16.33
CA TRP A 128 -5.26 -24.34 14.91
C TRP A 128 -6.45 -23.83 14.10
N ASP A 129 -7.65 -23.88 14.65
CA ASP A 129 -8.86 -23.34 13.99
C ASP A 129 -8.70 -21.84 13.69
N LEU A 130 -8.10 -21.07 14.60
CA LEU A 130 -7.73 -19.67 14.35
C LEU A 130 -6.71 -19.53 13.21
N VAL A 131 -5.67 -20.36 13.21
CA VAL A 131 -4.66 -20.35 12.16
C VAL A 131 -5.27 -20.66 10.80
N GLU A 132 -6.19 -21.62 10.72
CA GLU A 132 -6.87 -21.99 9.48
C GLU A 132 -7.88 -20.93 9.00
N ALA A 133 -8.57 -20.27 9.93
CA ALA A 133 -9.55 -19.22 9.63
C ALA A 133 -8.93 -17.94 9.05
N CYS A 134 -7.68 -17.62 9.40
CA CYS A 134 -6.99 -16.42 8.89
C CYS A 134 -6.19 -16.66 7.61
N GLN A 135 -6.23 -17.86 7.02
CA GLN A 135 -5.46 -18.13 5.81
C GLN A 135 -6.01 -17.35 4.61
N PRO A 136 -5.17 -16.72 3.78
CA PRO A 136 -5.61 -16.01 2.58
C PRO A 136 -6.50 -16.83 1.65
N PHE A 137 -6.27 -18.15 1.52
CA PHE A 137 -7.09 -19.03 0.68
C PHE A 137 -8.56 -19.16 1.13
N GLN A 138 -8.94 -18.63 2.29
CA GLN A 138 -10.34 -18.59 2.75
C GLN A 138 -11.14 -17.48 2.04
N ALA A 139 -10.47 -16.48 1.47
CA ALA A 139 -11.10 -15.37 0.77
C ALA A 139 -11.44 -15.71 -0.70
N GLU A 140 -12.38 -14.98 -1.29
CA GLU A 140 -12.71 -15.10 -2.72
C GLU A 140 -11.55 -14.66 -3.63
N GLN A 141 -10.81 -13.63 -3.20
CA GLN A 141 -9.60 -13.13 -3.88
C GLN A 141 -8.38 -13.22 -2.95
N PRO A 142 -7.75 -14.40 -2.81
CA PRO A 142 -6.65 -14.61 -1.86
C PRO A 142 -5.46 -13.68 -2.07
N GLN A 143 -5.18 -13.27 -3.30
CA GLN A 143 -4.08 -12.36 -3.65
C GLN A 143 -4.31 -10.92 -3.14
N ASP A 144 -5.55 -10.54 -2.85
CA ASP A 144 -5.90 -9.21 -2.36
C ASP A 144 -5.92 -9.14 -0.82
N MET A 145 -5.60 -10.26 -0.15
CA MET A 145 -5.61 -10.32 1.31
C MET A 145 -4.33 -9.73 1.92
N PRO A 146 -4.41 -8.89 2.98
CA PRO A 146 -3.23 -8.29 3.59
C PRO A 146 -2.21 -9.30 4.14
N LEU A 147 -2.67 -10.40 4.74
CA LEU A 147 -1.77 -11.50 5.15
C LEU A 147 -1.06 -12.18 3.97
N GLU A 148 -1.65 -12.16 2.77
CA GLU A 148 -0.97 -12.61 1.55
C GLU A 148 0.08 -11.62 1.10
N TRP A 149 -0.23 -10.31 1.10
CA TRP A 149 0.75 -9.26 0.82
C TRP A 149 1.95 -9.36 1.77
N LEU A 150 1.71 -9.54 3.07
CA LEU A 150 2.77 -9.73 4.06
C LEU A 150 3.61 -10.97 3.76
N ARG A 151 2.97 -12.10 3.44
CA ARG A 151 3.66 -13.35 3.07
C ARG A 151 4.57 -13.13 1.86
N TRP A 152 4.06 -12.50 0.82
CA TRP A 152 4.80 -12.27 -0.42
C TRP A 152 5.92 -11.24 -0.22
N LEU A 153 5.60 -10.06 0.30
CA LEU A 153 6.53 -8.95 0.52
C LEU A 153 7.65 -9.31 1.50
N SER A 154 7.34 -9.97 2.63
CA SER A 154 8.38 -10.41 3.58
C SER A 154 9.33 -11.43 2.98
N ASN A 155 8.85 -12.28 2.06
CA ASN A 155 9.73 -13.20 1.34
C ASN A 155 10.54 -12.51 0.25
N ALA A 156 9.93 -11.55 -0.46
CA ALA A 156 10.64 -10.72 -1.42
C ALA A 156 11.78 -9.95 -0.75
N ASP A 157 11.50 -9.26 0.36
CA ASP A 157 12.46 -8.42 1.12
C ASP A 157 13.71 -9.20 1.55
N LYS A 158 13.55 -10.44 2.01
CA LYS A 158 14.68 -11.33 2.40
C LYS A 158 15.67 -11.61 1.28
N HIS A 159 15.22 -11.52 0.03
CA HIS A 159 16.02 -11.87 -1.15
C HIS A 159 16.32 -10.67 -2.06
N ARG A 160 15.51 -9.60 -1.99
CA ARG A 160 15.52 -8.44 -2.87
C ARG A 160 14.97 -7.24 -2.12
N ALA A 161 15.56 -6.07 -2.30
CA ALA A 161 15.03 -4.84 -1.69
C ALA A 161 13.58 -4.58 -2.11
N VAL A 162 12.72 -4.24 -1.14
CA VAL A 162 11.38 -3.71 -1.40
C VAL A 162 11.51 -2.38 -2.15
N ARG A 163 10.86 -2.29 -3.32
CA ARG A 163 10.91 -1.11 -4.17
C ARG A 163 9.64 -0.30 -4.05
N VAL A 164 9.76 0.91 -3.52
CA VAL A 164 8.69 1.90 -3.59
C VAL A 164 8.67 2.51 -4.99
N ILE A 165 7.54 2.37 -5.66
CA ILE A 165 7.32 2.87 -7.02
C ILE A 165 6.33 4.02 -7.03
N GLY A 166 6.35 4.80 -8.10
CA GLY A 166 5.35 5.83 -8.38
C GLY A 166 4.10 5.23 -8.99
N GLN A 167 2.96 5.53 -8.38
CA GLN A 167 1.66 5.30 -8.97
C GLN A 167 0.99 6.63 -9.30
N MET A 168 0.35 6.68 -10.46
CA MET A 168 -0.55 7.78 -10.81
C MET A 168 -1.99 7.36 -10.56
N ALA A 169 -2.74 8.26 -9.95
CA ALA A 169 -4.19 8.28 -10.01
C ALA A 169 -4.62 9.57 -10.72
N PHE A 170 -5.53 9.44 -11.67
CA PHE A 170 -6.14 10.58 -12.34
C PHE A 170 -7.52 10.77 -11.74
N ASP A 171 -7.73 11.86 -10.99
CA ASP A 171 -9.08 12.18 -10.52
C ASP A 171 -9.85 12.91 -11.63
N ALA A 172 -11.05 12.39 -11.87
CA ALA A 172 -11.92 12.59 -13.00
C ALA A 172 -12.76 13.88 -12.90
N GLY A 173 -12.12 15.02 -12.67
CA GLY A 173 -12.74 16.28 -13.06
C GLY A 173 -13.02 16.23 -14.58
N PRO A 174 -14.20 16.61 -15.09
CA PRO A 174 -14.37 16.76 -16.53
C PRO A 174 -13.31 17.73 -17.04
N ILE A 175 -12.82 17.52 -18.26
CA ILE A 175 -12.09 18.58 -18.95
C ILE A 175 -13.04 19.78 -19.02
N VAL A 176 -12.84 20.75 -18.12
CA VAL A 176 -13.71 21.92 -18.02
C VAL A 176 -13.35 22.84 -19.16
N PHE A 177 -14.18 22.82 -20.19
CA PHE A 177 -14.17 23.82 -21.23
C PHE A 177 -14.78 25.10 -20.66
N THR A 178 -13.93 26.07 -20.33
CA THR A 178 -14.39 27.34 -19.72
C THR A 178 -15.18 28.23 -20.68
N GLU A 179 -15.17 27.97 -22.00
CA GLU A 179 -15.90 28.75 -23.01
C GLU A 179 -16.40 27.88 -24.19
N GLY A 180 -17.71 27.96 -24.51
CA GLY A 180 -18.29 27.45 -25.76
C GLY A 180 -19.22 26.23 -25.67
N GLU A 181 -19.81 25.85 -26.82
CA GLU A 181 -20.56 24.61 -27.01
C GLU A 181 -19.71 23.37 -26.64
N PRO A 182 -20.31 22.27 -26.15
CA PRO A 182 -19.58 21.06 -25.81
C PRO A 182 -18.79 20.54 -27.01
N PHE A 183 -17.49 20.31 -26.81
CA PHE A 183 -16.62 19.79 -27.85
C PHE A 183 -16.85 18.29 -28.05
N GLU A 184 -16.79 17.85 -29.29
CA GLU A 184 -16.86 16.43 -29.64
C GLU A 184 -15.50 15.77 -29.29
N ILE A 185 -15.46 15.03 -28.18
CA ILE A 185 -14.31 14.22 -27.77
C ILE A 185 -14.25 12.97 -28.67
N VAL A 186 -13.16 12.82 -29.40
CA VAL A 186 -12.92 11.72 -30.35
C VAL A 186 -12.15 10.58 -29.69
N ASP A 187 -11.26 10.91 -28.74
CA ASP A 187 -10.43 9.93 -28.02
C ASP A 187 -10.01 10.54 -26.67
N GLU A 188 -10.12 9.77 -25.61
CA GLU A 188 -9.62 10.16 -24.29
C GLU A 188 -8.95 8.95 -23.64
N LYS A 189 -7.70 9.14 -23.19
CA LYS A 189 -6.97 8.14 -22.41
C LYS A 189 -6.51 8.77 -21.10
N ARG A 190 -6.92 8.14 -20.01
CA ARG A 190 -6.49 8.44 -18.63
C ARG A 190 -5.69 7.27 -18.12
N PHE A 191 -4.53 7.54 -17.52
CA PHE A 191 -3.69 6.49 -16.97
C PHE A 191 -3.85 6.44 -15.45
N THR A 192 -4.14 5.26 -14.94
CA THR A 192 -4.12 4.91 -13.52
C THR A 192 -3.23 3.68 -13.37
N GLY A 193 -2.29 3.70 -12.42
CA GLY A 193 -1.37 2.60 -12.17
C GLY A 193 0.10 3.03 -12.09
N PRO A 194 1.05 2.07 -12.11
CA PRO A 194 2.48 2.36 -12.04
C PRO A 194 2.94 3.22 -13.20
N VAL A 195 3.81 4.17 -12.91
CA VAL A 195 4.38 5.06 -13.93
C VAL A 195 5.89 5.13 -13.83
N GLU A 196 6.49 5.19 -15.02
CA GLU A 196 7.91 5.50 -15.18
C GLU A 196 8.09 6.97 -15.59
N ASP A 197 9.34 7.45 -15.54
CA ASP A 197 9.66 8.79 -16.01
C ASP A 197 9.30 8.98 -17.50
N ASN A 198 8.74 10.13 -17.83
CA ASN A 198 8.21 10.50 -19.15
C ASN A 198 7.00 9.70 -19.66
N ALA A 199 6.37 8.88 -18.81
CA ALA A 199 5.15 8.15 -19.15
C ALA A 199 4.00 9.09 -19.55
N VAL A 200 3.20 8.66 -20.52
CA VAL A 200 1.99 9.38 -20.94
C VAL A 200 0.88 9.12 -19.94
N VAL A 201 0.49 10.14 -19.18
CA VAL A 201 -0.49 10.01 -18.09
C VAL A 201 -1.90 10.46 -18.49
N ALA A 202 -2.00 11.31 -19.50
CA ALA A 202 -3.29 11.68 -20.09
C ALA A 202 -3.13 12.04 -21.57
N ARG A 203 -4.18 11.76 -22.35
CA ARG A 203 -4.34 12.19 -23.74
C ARG A 203 -5.79 12.52 -23.99
N VAL A 204 -6.03 13.63 -24.68
CA VAL A 204 -7.34 13.97 -25.24
C VAL A 204 -7.19 14.30 -26.72
N LYS A 205 -8.14 13.84 -27.52
CA LYS A 205 -8.37 14.31 -28.88
C LYS A 205 -9.81 14.76 -29.00
N ILE A 206 -10.00 15.95 -29.54
CA ILE A 206 -11.31 16.50 -29.86
C ILE A 206 -11.36 16.84 -31.34
N LYS A 207 -12.56 16.90 -31.91
CA LYS A 207 -12.75 17.49 -33.22
C LYS A 207 -12.34 18.96 -33.19
N ARG A 208 -11.53 19.38 -34.17
CA ARG A 208 -11.05 20.76 -34.21
C ARG A 208 -12.24 21.72 -34.35
N PRO A 209 -12.37 22.73 -33.46
CA PRO A 209 -13.44 23.71 -33.57
C PRO A 209 -13.28 24.55 -34.83
N VAL A 210 -14.41 24.97 -35.41
CA VAL A 210 -14.40 25.93 -36.52
C VAL A 210 -14.12 27.33 -35.96
N GLY A 211 -13.10 27.99 -36.50
CA GLY A 211 -12.67 29.33 -36.08
C GLY A 211 -11.67 29.33 -34.92
N ALA A 212 -11.07 30.51 -34.65
CA ALA A 212 -10.15 30.67 -33.54
C ALA A 212 -10.92 30.68 -32.22
N ARG A 213 -10.67 29.69 -31.36
CA ARG A 213 -11.24 29.57 -30.01
C ARG A 213 -10.14 29.25 -29.00
N THR A 214 -10.26 29.79 -27.79
CA THR A 214 -9.40 29.42 -26.66
C THR A 214 -10.00 28.20 -25.98
N ILE A 215 -9.21 27.13 -25.84
CA ILE A 215 -9.60 25.91 -25.14
C ILE A 215 -8.67 25.75 -23.94
N THR A 216 -9.23 25.85 -22.73
CA THR A 216 -8.51 25.55 -21.49
C THR A 216 -8.80 24.10 -21.10
N LEU A 217 -7.75 23.32 -20.87
CA LEU A 217 -7.84 21.92 -20.41
C LEU A 217 -7.26 21.88 -18.99
N ARG A 218 -8.04 21.40 -18.02
CA ARG A 218 -7.66 21.37 -16.59
C ARG A 218 -7.63 19.95 -16.02
N PRO A 219 -6.64 19.11 -16.37
CA PRO A 219 -6.49 17.82 -15.71
C PRO A 219 -5.98 17.99 -14.28
N THR A 220 -6.47 17.16 -13.36
CA THR A 220 -5.93 17.02 -12.01
C THR A 220 -5.23 15.68 -11.90
N PHE A 221 -3.99 15.69 -11.44
CA PHE A 221 -3.18 14.49 -11.30
C PHE A 221 -2.79 14.27 -9.84
N ALA A 222 -2.91 13.03 -9.38
CA ALA A 222 -2.37 12.56 -8.11
C ALA A 222 -1.22 11.58 -8.36
N TYR A 223 -0.10 11.81 -7.68
CA TYR A 223 1.07 10.95 -7.72
C TYR A 223 1.41 10.51 -6.30
N SER A 224 1.49 9.20 -6.08
CA SER A 224 1.67 8.62 -4.74
C SER A 224 2.64 7.45 -4.75
N PRO A 225 3.32 7.17 -3.63
CA PRO A 225 4.12 5.96 -3.47
C PRO A 225 3.22 4.73 -3.40
N ALA A 226 3.67 3.64 -4.01
CA ALA A 226 3.00 2.34 -4.05
C ALA A 226 3.99 1.18 -3.96
N LEU A 227 3.47 0.00 -3.65
CA LEU A 227 4.20 -1.26 -3.66
C LEU A 227 3.52 -2.26 -4.59
N GLN A 228 4.33 -3.04 -5.30
CA GLN A 228 3.86 -4.30 -5.86
C GLN A 228 3.67 -5.29 -4.69
N VAL A 229 2.53 -5.97 -4.61
CA VAL A 229 2.17 -6.86 -3.49
C VAL A 229 1.95 -8.32 -3.88
N GLY A 230 2.29 -8.69 -5.11
CA GLY A 230 2.20 -10.07 -5.60
C GLY A 230 3.07 -10.32 -6.82
N GLU A 231 3.06 -11.55 -7.31
CA GLU A 231 3.85 -11.95 -8.49
C GLU A 231 3.38 -11.23 -9.77
N ASP A 232 2.09 -10.92 -9.85
CA ASP A 232 1.55 -10.08 -10.92
C ASP A 232 2.12 -8.66 -10.80
N ALA A 233 2.70 -8.17 -11.89
CA ALA A 233 3.26 -6.82 -11.97
C ALA A 233 2.17 -5.74 -11.91
N GLU A 234 0.90 -6.08 -12.17
CA GLU A 234 -0.22 -5.16 -12.08
C GLU A 234 -0.80 -5.05 -10.66
N LEU A 235 -0.46 -5.98 -9.76
CA LEU A 235 -0.95 -5.96 -8.38
C LEU A 235 -0.16 -4.94 -7.55
N ILE A 236 -0.54 -3.68 -7.72
CA ILE A 236 0.10 -2.51 -7.10
C ILE A 236 -0.91 -1.79 -6.24
N VAL A 237 -0.52 -1.57 -4.99
CA VAL A 237 -1.37 -0.98 -3.97
C VAL A 237 -0.63 0.23 -3.36
N PRO A 238 -1.32 1.35 -3.10
CA PRO A 238 -0.70 2.52 -2.47
C PRO A 238 0.00 2.15 -1.16
N LEU A 239 1.20 2.69 -0.94
CA LEU A 239 2.08 2.30 0.15
C LEU A 239 1.39 2.37 1.52
N HIS A 240 0.58 3.41 1.74
CA HIS A 240 -0.14 3.57 2.99
C HIS A 240 -1.20 2.49 3.23
N VAL A 241 -1.97 2.12 2.19
CA VAL A 241 -3.00 1.07 2.27
C VAL A 241 -2.33 -0.25 2.61
N VAL A 242 -1.25 -0.61 1.91
CA VAL A 242 -0.51 -1.85 2.19
C VAL A 242 -0.05 -1.91 3.63
N MET A 243 0.57 -0.84 4.14
CA MET A 243 1.09 -0.81 5.51
C MET A 243 -0.01 -0.84 6.57
N GLU A 244 -1.10 -0.10 6.37
CA GLU A 244 -2.22 -0.05 7.31
C GLU A 244 -2.96 -1.37 7.38
N GLU A 245 -3.36 -1.92 6.23
CA GLU A 245 -4.10 -3.18 6.15
C GLU A 245 -3.28 -4.34 6.72
N MET A 246 -1.99 -4.48 6.39
CA MET A 246 -1.15 -5.54 6.96
C MET A 246 -1.01 -5.42 8.48
N THR A 247 -0.83 -4.19 8.99
CA THR A 247 -0.70 -3.95 10.44
C THR A 247 -1.99 -4.29 11.17
N GLN A 248 -3.15 -3.91 10.62
CA GLN A 248 -4.47 -4.21 11.20
C GLN A 248 -4.77 -5.71 11.16
N ASP A 249 -4.50 -6.40 10.05
CA ASP A 249 -4.81 -7.82 9.92
C ASP A 249 -3.94 -8.66 10.88
N VAL A 250 -2.66 -8.30 11.04
CA VAL A 250 -1.80 -8.91 12.08
C VAL A 250 -2.29 -8.60 13.49
N LEU A 251 -2.77 -7.37 13.76
CA LEU A 251 -3.34 -7.00 15.07
C LEU A 251 -4.52 -7.90 15.42
N VAL A 252 -5.43 -8.14 14.47
CA VAL A 252 -6.59 -9.03 14.64
C VAL A 252 -6.12 -10.44 14.98
N VAL A 253 -5.16 -10.99 14.24
CA VAL A 253 -4.63 -12.34 14.48
C VAL A 253 -4.02 -12.47 15.87
N ILE A 254 -3.12 -11.55 16.26
CA ILE A 254 -2.45 -11.63 17.58
C ILE A 254 -3.42 -11.39 18.74
N SER A 255 -4.46 -10.57 18.55
CA SER A 255 -5.50 -10.33 19.55
C SER A 255 -6.36 -11.56 19.79
N ASN A 256 -6.81 -12.20 18.71
CA ASN A 256 -7.57 -13.44 18.78
C ASN A 256 -6.73 -14.56 19.39
N ALA A 257 -5.45 -14.66 19.01
CA ALA A 257 -4.54 -15.65 19.56
C ALA A 257 -4.30 -15.44 21.07
N THR A 258 -4.15 -14.19 21.51
CA THR A 258 -4.01 -13.84 22.94
C THR A 258 -5.23 -14.31 23.72
N THR A 259 -6.43 -14.08 23.17
CA THR A 259 -7.70 -14.52 23.77
C THR A 259 -7.80 -16.05 23.83
N VAL A 260 -7.49 -16.76 22.74
CA VAL A 260 -7.52 -18.22 22.68
C VAL A 260 -6.55 -18.87 23.67
N LEU A 261 -5.40 -18.23 23.92
CA LEU A 261 -4.42 -18.68 24.90
C LEU A 261 -4.77 -18.31 26.35
N GLY A 262 -5.89 -17.61 26.58
CA GLY A 262 -6.32 -17.17 27.90
C GLY A 262 -5.41 -16.11 28.53
N GLU A 263 -4.65 -15.37 27.71
CA GLU A 263 -3.85 -14.23 28.15
C GLU A 263 -4.67 -12.93 28.05
N GLU A 264 -4.35 -11.94 28.89
CA GLU A 264 -4.95 -10.60 28.79
C GLU A 264 -4.31 -9.81 27.65
N LEU A 265 -5.12 -9.00 26.95
CA LEU A 265 -4.60 -8.04 25.98
C LEU A 265 -3.69 -7.04 26.70
N PRO A 266 -2.50 -6.71 26.15
CA PRO A 266 -1.59 -5.80 26.81
C PRO A 266 -2.17 -4.38 26.84
N ASP A 267 -1.85 -3.65 27.90
CA ASP A 267 -1.99 -2.20 27.91
C ASP A 267 -1.07 -1.60 26.82
N PRO A 268 -1.60 -0.83 25.84
CA PRO A 268 -0.78 -0.17 24.83
C PRO A 268 0.36 0.67 25.42
N ALA A 269 0.16 1.29 26.59
CA ALA A 269 1.21 2.07 27.26
C ALA A 269 2.35 1.21 27.84
N GLY A 270 2.12 -0.09 28.03
CA GLY A 270 3.09 -1.06 28.54
C GLY A 270 3.88 -1.80 27.44
N LEU A 271 3.54 -1.58 26.17
CA LEU A 271 4.37 -1.98 25.04
C LEU A 271 5.49 -0.96 24.97
N GLU A 272 6.71 -1.34 25.37
CA GLU A 272 7.92 -0.49 25.36
C GLU A 272 8.32 -0.09 23.92
N VAL A 273 7.45 0.67 23.25
CA VAL A 273 7.69 1.27 21.95
C VAL A 273 8.80 2.30 22.10
N GLY A 274 9.74 2.30 21.16
CA GLY A 274 10.95 3.10 21.27
C GLY A 274 10.65 4.60 21.32
N THR A 275 11.66 5.41 21.64
CA THR A 275 11.53 6.87 21.63
C THR A 275 11.11 7.43 20.28
N GLU A 276 11.35 6.69 19.18
CA GLU A 276 10.90 7.11 17.85
C GLU A 276 9.38 7.15 17.78
N HIS A 277 8.67 6.17 18.38
CA HIS A 277 7.21 6.16 18.49
C HIS A 277 6.68 7.39 19.23
N ALA A 278 7.30 7.78 20.34
CA ALA A 278 6.93 8.99 21.09
C ALA A 278 7.27 10.29 20.32
N SER A 279 8.24 10.24 19.41
CA SER A 279 8.66 11.38 18.59
C SER A 279 7.85 11.55 17.29
N VAL A 280 7.10 10.53 16.86
CA VAL A 280 6.16 10.67 15.75
C VAL A 280 4.88 11.30 16.30
N ALA A 281 4.76 12.62 16.15
CA ALA A 281 3.54 13.33 16.50
C ALA A 281 2.36 12.79 15.67
N ALA A 282 1.16 12.69 16.27
CA ALA A 282 -0.05 12.24 15.58
C ALA A 282 -0.40 13.10 14.35
N GLU A 283 0.01 14.36 14.33
CA GLU A 283 -0.10 15.27 13.17
C GLU A 283 0.81 14.88 11.99
N ASN A 284 1.91 14.18 12.28
CA ASN A 284 2.83 13.59 11.29
C ASN A 284 2.45 12.13 10.93
N SER A 285 1.38 11.66 11.58
CA SER A 285 0.54 10.48 11.39
C SER A 285 -0.29 10.35 10.11
N GLY A 286 -0.16 9.32 9.27
CA GLY A 286 -1.14 9.04 8.19
C GLY A 286 -0.66 9.41 6.79
N VAL A 287 -1.58 9.74 5.88
CA VAL A 287 -1.32 9.86 4.43
C VAL A 287 -1.41 11.30 3.95
N SER A 288 -0.54 11.69 3.02
CA SER A 288 -0.66 12.96 2.32
C SER A 288 -0.94 12.70 0.84
N TRP A 289 -2.04 13.27 0.35
CA TRP A 289 -2.36 13.32 -1.07
C TRP A 289 -1.88 14.65 -1.64
N PHE A 290 -1.22 14.57 -2.79
CA PHE A 290 -0.74 15.74 -3.51
C PHE A 290 -1.40 15.80 -4.86
N PHE A 291 -2.16 16.87 -5.06
CA PHE A 291 -2.81 17.17 -6.32
C PHE A 291 -2.04 18.29 -6.99
N ARG A 292 -1.85 18.18 -8.28
CA ARG A 292 -1.28 19.27 -9.06
C ARG A 292 -2.27 19.70 -10.14
N ASP A 293 -2.60 20.98 -10.11
CA ASP A 293 -3.42 21.62 -11.11
C ASP A 293 -2.60 21.94 -12.37
N TYR A 294 -3.32 22.17 -13.46
CA TYR A 294 -2.76 22.48 -14.78
C TYR A 294 -1.90 23.76 -14.82
N ASP A 295 -2.16 24.73 -13.93
CA ASP A 295 -1.42 25.98 -13.83
C ASP A 295 -0.13 25.85 -13.00
N GLY A 296 0.15 24.64 -12.51
CA GLY A 296 1.31 24.32 -11.71
C GLY A 296 1.08 24.46 -10.21
N THR A 297 -0.10 24.93 -9.77
CA THR A 297 -0.50 25.00 -8.37
C THR A 297 -0.56 23.59 -7.78
N SER A 298 -0.04 23.44 -6.57
CA SER A 298 -0.04 22.17 -5.85
C SER A 298 -0.93 22.28 -4.62
N HIS A 299 -1.84 21.32 -4.46
CA HIS A 299 -2.68 21.16 -3.28
C HIS A 299 -2.17 19.95 -2.49
N ARG A 300 -2.15 20.10 -1.17
CA ARG A 300 -1.81 19.04 -0.23
C ARG A 300 -3.03 18.77 0.63
N MET A 301 -3.41 17.50 0.73
CA MET A 301 -4.43 17.03 1.65
C MET A 301 -3.81 16.00 2.58
N ASP A 302 -3.76 16.33 3.86
CA ASP A 302 -3.28 15.41 4.90
C ASP A 302 -4.48 14.70 5.53
N VAL A 303 -4.51 13.36 5.43
CA VAL A 303 -5.50 12.50 6.06
C VAL A 303 -4.85 11.83 7.27
N PRO A 304 -5.33 12.08 8.50
CA PRO A 304 -4.80 11.44 9.70
C PRO A 304 -4.87 9.91 9.62
N ALA A 305 -3.99 9.21 10.33
CA ALA A 305 -4.06 7.76 10.45
C ALA A 305 -5.42 7.34 11.09
N GLY A 306 -6.11 6.37 10.48
CA GLY A 306 -7.42 5.87 10.95
C GLY A 306 -8.68 6.53 10.35
N GLU A 307 -8.54 7.59 9.55
CA GLU A 307 -9.68 8.23 8.83
C GLU A 307 -9.71 7.93 7.32
N ALA A 308 -8.70 7.24 6.78
CA ALA A 308 -8.57 6.95 5.35
C ALA A 308 -9.54 5.88 4.81
N GLN A 309 -10.36 5.26 5.67
CA GLN A 309 -11.43 4.37 5.24
C GLN A 309 -12.68 5.17 4.83
N THR A 310 -12.73 5.65 3.58
CA THR A 310 -13.98 5.89 2.82
C THR A 310 -13.62 6.41 1.43
N GLY A 311 -13.47 5.51 0.46
CA GLY A 311 -13.18 5.92 -0.91
C GLY A 311 -13.22 4.82 -1.95
N SER A 312 -14.00 3.76 -1.73
CA SER A 312 -14.24 2.74 -2.74
C SER A 312 -15.58 2.06 -2.48
N GLN A 313 -16.66 2.75 -2.87
CA GLN A 313 -17.91 2.18 -3.35
C GLN A 313 -18.83 3.32 -3.77
N GLU A 314 -18.84 3.61 -5.08
CA GLU A 314 -20.05 3.84 -5.90
C GLU A 314 -19.70 3.61 -7.37
#